data_AF-A0A3N5VTV8-F1
#
_entry.id   AF-A0A3N5VTV8-F1
#
_cell.length_a   1.000
_cell.length_b   1.000
_cell.length_c   1.000
_cell.angle_alpha   90.00
_cell.angle_beta   90.00
_cell.angle_gamma   90.00
#
_symmetry.space_group_name_H-M   'P 1'
#
loop_
_entity.id
_entity.type
_entity.pdbx_description
1 polymer ?
#
loop_
_entity_poly.entity_id
_entity_poly.type
_entity_poly.pdbx_seq_one_letter_code
_entity_poly.pdbx_strand_id
1 'polypeptide(L)'
;MPTRKNRFEKPTPYFANRRTRRRSASCRASRRLFPPRPEGLRNKGSQPTTHLTVNGRLCVRRTVYWSRQGGTFIPVDPWLGLTEHRFSPGVREMCCREALHCSFEVAGDNLERTAQLSIRGGTVREMVENQGRAALTAQRKASLPPAFTAADCTRQTVLTGADGVMVPMVTESQKHKRRETESARRIAQGRSSTAAVGRPKQGSDGPYHEFKLVAFYDPDKSHCHEVGTAGDCEAAGGLMRREARRLRLTQSKVKYAVSDGAEWIAHQYHRQLPMLDEHILDYYHLRDHVVQTSHVLYGEGT
;
A
#
# COMPACT_ATOMS: atom_id res chain seq x y z
N MET A 1 51.62 -12.96 16.53
CA MET A 1 52.46 -12.47 15.41
C MET A 1 51.85 -12.98 14.10
N PRO A 2 51.49 -12.13 13.10
CA PRO A 2 51.37 -10.68 13.10
C PRO A 2 49.93 -10.18 12.88
N THR A 3 49.66 -9.10 13.61
CA THR A 3 48.58 -8.12 13.50
C THR A 3 48.52 -7.47 12.11
N ARG A 4 47.34 -7.44 11.47
CA ARG A 4 47.10 -6.55 10.32
C ARG A 4 46.81 -5.13 10.80
N LYS A 5 47.69 -4.22 10.39
CA LYS A 5 47.72 -2.80 10.72
C LYS A 5 46.53 -2.05 10.11
N ASN A 6 45.90 -1.21 10.93
CA ASN A 6 45.18 -0.01 10.51
C ASN A 6 46.07 0.84 9.58
N ARG A 7 45.52 1.23 8.43
CA ARG A 7 45.94 2.44 7.70
C ARG A 7 44.72 3.34 7.54
N PHE A 8 44.61 4.28 8.46
CA PHE A 8 44.01 5.58 8.19
C PHE A 8 44.83 6.24 7.07
N GLU A 9 44.30 6.25 5.85
CA GLU A 9 44.80 7.15 4.81
C GLU A 9 44.13 8.51 4.95
N LYS A 10 44.99 9.54 5.00
CA LYS A 10 44.67 10.95 5.16
C LYS A 10 43.97 11.50 3.90
N PRO A 11 43.22 12.61 4.02
CA PRO A 11 42.46 13.19 2.92
C PRO A 11 43.38 13.82 1.86
N THR A 12 43.08 13.57 0.60
CA THR A 12 43.71 14.22 -0.56
C THR A 12 43.30 15.70 -0.67
N PRO A 13 44.16 16.56 -1.25
CA PRO A 13 44.14 17.98 -1.01
C PRO A 13 43.13 18.75 -1.87
N TYR A 14 42.67 19.84 -1.25
CA TYR A 14 42.10 21.06 -1.80
C TYR A 14 42.58 21.38 -3.24
N PHE A 15 41.66 21.34 -4.21
CA PHE A 15 41.86 22.02 -5.50
C PHE A 15 41.40 23.47 -5.38
N ALA A 16 42.31 24.34 -4.94
CA ALA A 16 42.19 25.78 -5.17
C ALA A 16 42.68 26.13 -6.59
N ASN A 17 41.99 27.10 -7.20
CA ASN A 17 42.42 27.91 -8.34
C ASN A 17 42.68 27.20 -9.69
N ARG A 18 41.58 26.94 -10.42
CA ARG A 18 41.60 27.05 -11.89
C ARG A 18 40.85 28.31 -12.32
N ARG A 19 41.61 29.24 -12.89
CA ARG A 19 41.15 30.47 -13.56
C ARG A 19 39.94 30.17 -14.44
N THR A 20 38.87 30.93 -14.23
CA THR A 20 37.65 30.96 -15.03
C THR A 20 37.98 31.37 -16.47
N ARG A 21 38.17 30.40 -17.37
CA ARG A 21 38.07 30.65 -18.82
C ARG A 21 36.65 31.13 -19.10
N ARG A 22 36.51 32.38 -19.55
CA ARG A 22 35.27 32.92 -20.14
C ARG A 22 34.75 31.93 -21.17
N ARG A 23 33.55 31.38 -20.94
CA ARG A 23 32.87 30.55 -21.94
C ARG A 23 32.40 31.44 -23.08
N SER A 24 32.66 30.97 -24.29
CA SER A 24 32.28 31.58 -25.56
C SER A 24 30.78 31.82 -25.66
N ALA A 25 30.43 32.97 -26.22
CA ALA A 25 29.06 33.41 -26.48
C ALA A 25 28.43 32.66 -27.68
N SER A 26 28.20 31.35 -27.55
CA SER A 26 27.50 30.57 -28.58
C SER A 26 26.44 29.59 -28.05
N CYS A 27 26.06 29.68 -26.78
CA CYS A 27 24.84 29.04 -26.30
C CYS A 27 23.70 30.06 -26.39
N ARG A 28 22.99 30.12 -27.53
CA ARG A 28 21.64 30.71 -27.55
C ARG A 28 20.83 30.01 -26.45
N ALA A 29 20.34 30.77 -25.48
CA ALA A 29 19.57 30.28 -24.36
C ALA A 29 18.17 29.82 -24.81
N SER A 30 18.08 28.69 -25.50
CA SER A 30 16.82 27.95 -25.68
C SER A 30 16.57 27.06 -24.46
N ARG A 31 16.40 27.65 -23.28
CA ARG A 31 16.09 26.88 -22.05
C ARG A 31 15.08 27.61 -21.18
N ARG A 32 13.80 27.45 -21.50
CA ARG A 32 12.77 27.57 -20.46
C ARG A 32 12.84 26.28 -19.63
N LEU A 33 13.72 26.26 -18.62
CA LEU A 33 13.77 25.22 -17.60
C LEU A 33 12.50 25.18 -16.72
N PHE A 34 11.60 26.14 -16.90
CA PHE A 34 10.41 26.33 -16.10
C PHE A 34 9.19 26.52 -17.01
N PRO A 35 8.01 26.05 -16.57
CA PRO A 35 6.78 26.17 -17.35
C PRO A 35 6.52 27.63 -17.74
N PRO A 36 5.99 27.89 -18.95
CA PRO A 36 5.63 29.24 -19.36
C PRO A 36 4.63 29.85 -18.37
N ARG A 37 4.68 31.18 -18.22
CA ARG A 37 3.69 31.88 -17.40
C ARG A 37 2.30 31.64 -18.01
N PRO A 38 1.32 31.15 -17.24
CA PRO A 38 -0.01 30.94 -17.74
C PRO A 38 -0.67 32.29 -18.08
N GLU A 39 -1.31 32.34 -19.25
CA GLU A 39 -2.06 33.52 -19.72
C GLU A 39 -3.44 33.58 -19.07
N GLY A 40 -3.99 34.78 -18.90
CA GLY A 40 -5.34 34.98 -18.34
C GLY A 40 -5.49 34.68 -16.83
N LEU A 41 -4.41 34.30 -16.13
CA LEU A 41 -4.43 34.05 -14.69
C LEU A 41 -3.82 35.19 -13.88
N ARG A 42 -4.47 35.56 -12.76
CA ARG A 42 -3.93 36.56 -11.83
C ARG A 42 -2.79 35.95 -11.02
N ASN A 43 -1.61 36.57 -11.09
CA ASN A 43 -0.48 36.21 -10.25
C ASN A 43 -0.77 36.59 -8.77
N LYS A 44 -0.66 35.61 -7.87
CA LYS A 44 -0.88 35.73 -6.41
C LYS A 44 0.44 35.75 -5.61
N GLY A 45 1.57 35.82 -6.29
CA GLY A 45 2.90 35.91 -5.70
C GLY A 45 3.57 34.55 -5.48
N SER A 46 4.78 34.60 -4.93
CA SER A 46 5.57 33.42 -4.58
C SER A 46 5.22 32.94 -3.17
N GLN A 47 4.83 31.67 -3.04
CA GLN A 47 4.50 31.03 -1.77
C GLN A 47 5.43 29.84 -1.52
N PRO A 48 5.92 29.62 -0.28
CA PRO A 48 6.66 28.42 0.05
C PRO A 48 5.71 27.22 0.17
N THR A 49 6.23 26.04 -0.15
CA THR A 49 5.62 24.75 0.21
C THR A 49 6.72 23.82 0.72
N THR A 50 6.33 22.83 1.52
CA THR A 50 7.26 21.79 1.94
C THR A 50 6.81 20.45 1.41
N HIS A 51 7.79 19.64 1.01
CA HIS A 51 7.58 18.29 0.52
C HIS A 51 8.59 17.36 1.18
N LEU A 52 8.11 16.28 1.80
CA LEU A 52 8.97 15.32 2.47
C LEU A 52 9.44 14.26 1.47
N THR A 53 10.74 14.16 1.31
CA THR A 53 11.40 13.15 0.46
C THR A 53 12.18 12.17 1.33
N VAL A 54 12.67 11.09 0.71
CA VAL A 54 13.57 10.13 1.38
C VAL A 54 14.88 10.79 1.83
N ASN A 55 15.28 11.89 1.21
CA ASN A 55 16.46 12.68 1.57
C ASN A 55 16.12 13.84 2.54
N GLY A 56 14.96 13.78 3.18
CA GLY A 56 14.48 14.82 4.09
C GLY A 56 13.55 15.83 3.44
N ARG A 57 13.26 16.90 4.19
CA ARG A 57 12.25 17.90 3.84
C ARG A 57 12.82 18.94 2.89
N LEU A 58 12.22 19.05 1.71
CA LEU A 58 12.52 20.09 0.74
C LEU A 58 11.55 21.26 0.91
N CYS A 59 12.05 22.48 0.87
CA CYS A 59 11.26 23.70 0.81
C CYS A 59 11.37 24.30 -0.59
N VAL A 60 10.23 24.45 -1.27
CA VAL A 60 10.17 24.98 -2.64
C VAL A 60 9.34 26.25 -2.62
N ARG A 61 9.85 27.33 -3.24
CA ARG A 61 9.08 28.55 -3.48
C ARG A 61 8.49 28.50 -4.87
N ARG A 62 7.16 28.64 -4.96
CA ARG A 62 6.38 28.47 -6.18
C ARG A 62 5.47 29.66 -6.40
N THR A 63 5.34 30.10 -7.65
CA THR A 63 4.42 31.19 -7.99
C THR A 63 3.01 30.64 -8.11
N VAL A 64 2.08 31.23 -7.35
CA VAL A 64 0.68 30.84 -7.34
C VAL A 64 -0.09 31.75 -8.30
N TYR A 65 -0.92 31.15 -9.14
CA TYR A 65 -1.83 31.84 -10.04
C TYR A 65 -3.27 31.51 -9.66
N TRP A 66 -4.20 32.38 -10.03
CA TRP A 66 -5.62 32.18 -9.73
C TRP A 66 -6.50 32.76 -10.82
N SER A 67 -7.59 32.07 -11.15
CA SER A 67 -8.73 32.64 -11.88
C SER A 67 -10.04 32.27 -11.21
N ARG A 68 -11.09 33.06 -11.52
CA ARG A 68 -12.44 32.79 -11.01
C ARG A 68 -13.02 31.49 -11.57
N GLN A 69 -12.66 31.13 -12.80
CA GLN A 69 -13.17 29.94 -13.50
C GLN A 69 -12.42 28.66 -13.10
N GLY A 70 -11.09 28.72 -12.95
CA GLY A 70 -10.22 27.55 -12.74
C GLY A 70 -9.65 27.42 -11.33
N GLY A 71 -9.91 28.39 -10.44
CA GLY A 71 -9.36 28.39 -9.09
C GLY A 71 -7.84 28.60 -9.06
N THR A 72 -7.18 27.98 -8.08
CA THR A 72 -5.73 28.09 -7.88
C THR A 72 -4.97 27.19 -8.84
N PHE A 73 -4.00 27.76 -9.55
CA PHE A 73 -3.12 27.03 -10.45
C PHE A 73 -1.65 27.32 -10.13
N ILE A 74 -0.84 26.27 -10.07
CA ILE A 74 0.58 26.36 -9.71
C ILE A 74 1.39 25.60 -10.78
N PRO A 75 1.91 26.29 -11.82
CA PRO A 75 2.49 25.63 -12.99
C PRO A 75 3.63 24.66 -12.69
N VAL A 76 4.41 24.94 -11.63
CA VAL A 76 5.58 24.14 -11.26
C VAL A 76 5.21 22.86 -10.51
N ASP A 77 4.01 22.77 -9.93
CA ASP A 77 3.62 21.61 -9.12
C ASP A 77 3.55 20.31 -9.94
N PRO A 78 2.91 20.26 -11.12
CA PRO A 78 2.91 19.05 -11.95
C PRO A 78 4.32 18.60 -12.34
N TRP A 79 5.19 19.55 -12.65
CA TRP A 79 6.58 19.28 -13.03
C TRP A 79 7.40 18.70 -11.89
N LEU A 80 7.13 19.13 -10.66
CA LEU A 80 7.81 18.65 -9.46
C LEU A 80 7.09 17.47 -8.79
N GLY A 81 5.98 16.98 -9.37
CA GLY A 81 5.15 15.94 -8.76
C GLY A 81 4.52 16.34 -7.42
N LEU A 82 4.32 17.65 -7.19
CA LEU A 82 3.78 18.20 -5.94
C LEU A 82 2.24 18.33 -5.94
N THR A 83 1.58 17.89 -7.00
CA THR A 83 0.14 18.07 -7.23
C THR A 83 -0.73 17.24 -6.30
N GLU A 84 -0.32 16.00 -6.02
CA GLU A 84 -1.20 15.02 -5.38
C GLU A 84 -0.83 14.79 -3.92
N HIS A 85 0.46 14.90 -3.58
CA HIS A 85 0.97 14.49 -2.27
C HIS A 85 2.05 15.44 -1.72
N ARG A 86 2.03 15.65 -0.40
CA ARG A 86 3.12 16.32 0.35
C ARG A 86 4.31 15.40 0.64
N PHE A 87 4.22 14.15 0.20
CA PHE A 87 5.18 13.09 0.45
C PHE A 87 5.58 12.46 -0.88
N SER A 88 6.88 12.30 -1.09
CA SER A 88 7.41 11.66 -2.30
C SER A 88 6.95 10.19 -2.39
N PRO A 89 6.97 9.57 -3.58
CA PRO A 89 6.69 8.14 -3.74
C PRO A 89 7.50 7.25 -2.79
N GLY A 90 8.80 7.53 -2.62
CA GLY A 90 9.66 6.73 -1.74
C GLY A 90 9.26 6.82 -0.26
N VAL A 91 8.84 8.00 0.21
CA VAL A 91 8.31 8.15 1.59
C VAL A 91 7.00 7.40 1.76
N ARG A 92 6.12 7.43 0.75
CA ARG A 92 4.86 6.67 0.76
C ARG A 92 5.11 5.17 0.81
N GLU A 93 6.05 4.68 0.02
CA GLU A 93 6.46 3.27 0.03
C GLU A 93 7.01 2.86 1.40
N MET A 94 7.93 3.64 1.97
CA MET A 94 8.49 3.38 3.31
C MET A 94 7.40 3.30 4.39
N CYS A 95 6.46 4.27 4.40
CA CYS A 95 5.31 4.24 5.31
C CYS A 95 4.46 2.99 5.14
N CYS A 96 4.17 2.58 3.90
CA CYS A 96 3.39 1.37 3.62
C CYS A 96 4.12 0.11 4.09
N ARG A 97 5.43 -0.01 3.82
CA ARG A 97 6.22 -1.18 4.22
C ARG A 97 6.31 -1.33 5.74
N GLU A 98 6.63 -0.27 6.46
CA GLU A 98 6.72 -0.31 7.93
C GLU A 98 5.36 -0.66 8.56
N ALA A 99 4.27 -0.11 8.03
CA ALA A 99 2.92 -0.36 8.53
C ALA A 99 2.40 -1.79 8.28
N LEU A 100 3.09 -2.62 7.48
CA LEU A 100 2.75 -4.04 7.34
C LEU A 100 3.11 -4.84 8.59
N HIS A 101 4.11 -4.40 9.36
CA HIS A 101 4.72 -5.20 10.43
C HIS A 101 4.47 -4.65 11.82
N CYS A 102 4.00 -3.40 11.94
CA CYS A 102 3.84 -2.74 13.23
C CYS A 102 2.72 -1.71 13.25
N SER A 103 2.42 -1.18 14.44
CA SER A 103 1.46 -0.09 14.60
C SER A 103 1.96 1.20 13.93
N PHE A 104 1.06 2.09 13.54
CA PHE A 104 1.44 3.33 12.86
C PHE A 104 2.33 4.26 13.70
N GLU A 105 2.22 4.24 15.02
CA GLU A 105 3.12 5.02 15.89
C GLU A 105 4.53 4.42 15.87
N VAL A 106 4.64 3.09 15.98
CA VAL A 106 5.94 2.39 15.87
C VAL A 106 6.55 2.58 14.48
N ALA A 107 5.74 2.59 13.42
CA ALA A 107 6.21 2.90 12.07
C ALA A 107 6.79 4.32 11.99
N GLY A 108 6.15 5.31 12.63
CA GLY A 108 6.68 6.67 12.74
C GLY A 108 8.03 6.71 13.45
N ASP A 109 8.15 6.04 14.60
CA ASP A 109 9.38 5.94 15.37
C ASP A 109 10.51 5.25 14.58
N ASN A 110 10.19 4.16 13.86
CA ASN A 110 11.14 3.46 13.01
C ASN A 110 11.66 4.36 11.89
N LEU A 111 10.77 5.04 11.17
CA LEU A 111 11.13 5.95 10.08
C LEU A 111 11.99 7.12 10.58
N GLU A 112 11.73 7.63 11.78
CA GLU A 112 12.58 8.65 12.39
C GLU A 112 13.97 8.11 12.71
N ARG A 113 14.06 6.91 13.31
CA ARG A 113 15.35 6.32 13.72
C ARG A 113 16.21 5.83 12.56
N THR A 114 15.60 5.24 11.53
CA THR A 114 16.33 4.56 10.45
C THR A 114 16.48 5.41 9.20
N ALA A 115 15.51 6.29 8.92
CA ALA A 115 15.48 7.13 7.73
C ALA A 115 15.52 8.64 8.04
N GLN A 116 15.59 9.04 9.32
CA GLN A 116 15.56 10.45 9.74
C GLN A 116 14.30 11.20 9.26
N LEU A 117 13.20 10.46 9.07
CA LEU A 117 11.92 10.99 8.61
C LEU A 117 10.96 11.14 9.79
N SER A 118 10.85 12.36 10.33
CA SER A 118 9.89 12.63 11.42
C SER A 118 8.46 12.73 10.86
N ILE A 119 7.68 11.66 11.07
CA ILE A 119 6.28 11.52 10.63
C ILE A 119 5.46 10.94 11.78
N ARG A 120 4.38 11.64 12.17
CA ARG A 120 3.47 11.18 13.23
C ARG A 120 2.69 9.94 12.79
N GLY A 121 2.38 9.02 13.72
CA GLY A 121 1.63 7.81 13.37
C GLY A 121 0.25 8.08 12.75
N GLY A 122 -0.46 9.12 13.20
CA GLY A 122 -1.70 9.57 12.54
C GLY A 122 -1.52 9.94 11.05
N THR A 123 -0.36 10.52 10.68
CA THR A 123 -0.01 10.85 9.30
C THR A 123 0.42 9.61 8.51
N VAL A 124 1.18 8.69 9.11
CA VAL A 124 1.50 7.39 8.50
C VAL A 124 0.19 6.65 8.18
N ARG A 125 -0.73 6.56 9.14
CA ARG A 125 -2.04 5.94 8.96
C ARG A 125 -2.81 6.54 7.79
N GLU A 126 -2.97 7.85 7.74
CA GLU A 126 -3.70 8.52 6.65
C GLU A 126 -3.08 8.21 5.29
N MET A 127 -1.75 8.22 5.23
CA MET A 127 -0.99 7.91 4.02
C MET A 127 -1.21 6.47 3.55
N VAL A 128 -1.04 5.50 4.44
CA VAL A 128 -1.21 4.07 4.15
C VAL A 128 -2.66 3.77 3.76
N GLU A 129 -3.65 4.28 4.48
CA GLU A 129 -5.06 4.12 4.13
C GLU A 129 -5.38 4.73 2.75
N ASN A 130 -4.79 5.89 2.42
CA ASN A 130 -4.95 6.52 1.10
C ASN A 130 -4.32 5.66 -0.01
N GLN A 131 -3.11 5.13 0.21
CA GLN A 131 -2.46 4.21 -0.75
C GLN A 131 -3.28 2.93 -0.93
N GLY A 132 -3.79 2.34 0.16
CA GLY A 132 -4.67 1.18 0.10
C GLY A 132 -5.96 1.45 -0.69
N ARG A 133 -6.62 2.59 -0.48
CA ARG A 133 -7.80 3.01 -1.27
C ARG A 133 -7.47 3.19 -2.74
N ALA A 134 -6.30 3.76 -3.07
CA ALA A 134 -5.86 3.92 -4.45
C ALA A 134 -5.61 2.55 -5.10
N ALA A 135 -4.94 1.63 -4.41
CA ALA A 135 -4.69 0.26 -4.88
C ALA A 135 -6.01 -0.50 -5.13
N LEU A 136 -6.96 -0.45 -4.18
CA LEU A 136 -8.29 -1.06 -4.33
C LEU A 136 -9.06 -0.47 -5.51
N THR A 137 -8.98 0.85 -5.70
CA THR A 137 -9.62 1.53 -6.84
C THR A 137 -9.02 1.06 -8.18
N ALA A 138 -7.69 0.99 -8.25
CA ALA A 138 -6.97 0.55 -9.43
C ALA A 138 -7.24 -0.93 -9.76
N GLN A 139 -7.32 -1.78 -8.72
CA GLN A 139 -7.70 -3.19 -8.85
C GLN A 139 -9.14 -3.34 -9.38
N ARG A 140 -10.11 -2.60 -8.83
CA ARG A 140 -11.51 -2.61 -9.29
C ARG A 140 -11.67 -2.13 -10.73
N LYS A 141 -10.89 -1.13 -11.14
CA LYS A 141 -10.85 -0.60 -12.51
C LYS A 141 -10.05 -1.48 -13.49
N ALA A 142 -9.45 -2.57 -13.01
CA ALA A 142 -8.53 -3.41 -13.77
C ALA A 142 -7.36 -2.61 -14.42
N SER A 143 -6.96 -1.49 -13.82
CA SER A 143 -5.89 -0.63 -14.34
C SER A 143 -4.50 -1.09 -13.93
N LEU A 144 -4.41 -1.96 -12.92
CA LEU A 144 -3.19 -2.71 -12.62
C LEU A 144 -3.17 -3.93 -13.54
N PRO A 145 -2.13 -4.20 -14.33
CA PRO A 145 -1.97 -5.49 -15.00
C PRO A 145 -1.67 -6.59 -13.95
N PRO A 146 -2.01 -7.86 -14.22
CA PRO A 146 -1.48 -8.95 -13.41
C PRO A 146 0.05 -9.01 -13.56
N ALA A 147 0.76 -9.36 -12.49
CA ALA A 147 2.22 -9.45 -12.51
C ALA A 147 2.73 -10.64 -13.34
N PHE A 148 1.90 -11.65 -13.55
CA PHE A 148 2.19 -12.85 -14.34
C PHE A 148 0.91 -13.36 -15.01
N THR A 149 1.09 -14.34 -15.88
CA THR A 149 0.04 -15.16 -16.48
C THR A 149 0.38 -16.63 -16.32
N ALA A 150 -0.59 -17.52 -16.58
CA ALA A 150 -0.38 -18.96 -16.55
C ALA A 150 0.80 -19.45 -17.42
N ALA A 151 1.21 -18.68 -18.42
CA ALA A 151 2.37 -19.00 -19.26
C ALA A 151 3.71 -18.84 -18.53
N ASP A 152 3.76 -17.96 -17.53
CA ASP A 152 4.98 -17.65 -16.76
C ASP A 152 5.20 -18.66 -15.61
N CYS A 153 4.15 -19.36 -15.19
CA CYS A 153 4.17 -20.29 -14.08
C CYS A 153 5.05 -21.53 -14.34
N THR A 154 5.68 -22.04 -13.28
CA THR A 154 6.46 -23.28 -13.32
C THR A 154 5.66 -24.45 -13.91
N ARG A 155 6.18 -25.04 -14.99
CA ARG A 155 5.52 -26.10 -15.80
C ARG A 155 4.12 -25.71 -16.31
N GLN A 156 3.84 -24.42 -16.44
CA GLN A 156 2.52 -23.85 -16.75
C GLN A 156 1.43 -24.45 -15.83
N THR A 157 1.78 -24.67 -14.56
CA THR A 157 0.87 -25.18 -13.53
C THR A 157 0.42 -24.03 -12.65
N VAL A 158 -0.89 -23.86 -12.49
CA VAL A 158 -1.47 -22.83 -11.61
C VAL A 158 -2.32 -23.50 -10.55
N LEU A 159 -1.95 -23.33 -9.30
CA LEU A 159 -2.76 -23.67 -8.15
C LEU A 159 -3.62 -22.47 -7.78
N THR A 160 -4.84 -22.72 -7.32
CA THR A 160 -5.66 -21.68 -6.70
C THR A 160 -6.12 -22.14 -5.33
N GLY A 161 -6.13 -21.22 -4.38
CA GLY A 161 -6.66 -21.48 -3.04
C GLY A 161 -7.58 -20.36 -2.59
N ALA A 162 -8.46 -20.67 -1.65
CA ALA A 162 -9.33 -19.71 -1.02
C ALA A 162 -9.43 -20.01 0.46
N ASP A 163 -9.65 -18.96 1.25
CA ASP A 163 -9.72 -19.05 2.71
C ASP A 163 -10.59 -17.92 3.28
N GLY A 164 -11.17 -18.14 4.46
CA GLY A 164 -11.86 -17.17 5.28
C GLY A 164 -11.02 -16.77 6.49
N VAL A 165 -10.59 -15.51 6.57
CA VAL A 165 -9.77 -15.00 7.67
C VAL A 165 -10.56 -14.01 8.53
N MET A 166 -10.50 -14.17 9.86
CA MET A 166 -11.16 -13.25 10.79
C MET A 166 -10.28 -12.01 11.03
N VAL A 167 -10.73 -10.86 10.55
CA VAL A 167 -10.02 -9.59 10.72
C VAL A 167 -10.57 -8.84 11.93
N PRO A 168 -9.72 -8.42 12.89
CA PRO A 168 -10.16 -7.61 14.02
C PRO A 168 -10.74 -6.26 13.57
N MET A 169 -11.92 -5.93 14.07
CA MET A 169 -12.64 -4.71 13.75
C MET A 169 -12.72 -3.77 14.94
N VAL A 170 -12.80 -2.46 14.65
CA VAL A 170 -13.07 -1.46 15.67
C VAL A 170 -14.58 -1.31 15.84
N THR A 171 -15.08 -1.80 16.98
CA THR A 171 -16.50 -1.77 17.34
C THR A 171 -17.02 -0.35 17.56
N GLU A 172 -18.34 -0.18 17.51
CA GLU A 172 -18.98 1.08 17.89
C GLU A 172 -18.68 1.51 19.33
N SER A 173 -18.77 0.58 20.28
CA SER A 173 -18.50 0.87 21.69
C SER A 173 -17.06 1.37 21.91
N GLN A 174 -16.08 0.77 21.22
CA GLN A 174 -14.69 1.24 21.25
C GLN A 174 -14.55 2.64 20.62
N LYS A 175 -15.25 2.93 19.52
CA LYS A 175 -15.24 4.28 18.93
C LYS A 175 -15.88 5.30 19.85
N HIS A 176 -16.97 4.96 20.54
CA HIS A 176 -17.61 5.83 21.52
C HIS A 176 -16.63 6.22 22.63
N LYS A 177 -16.03 5.22 23.29
CA LYS A 177 -15.04 5.43 24.36
C LYS A 177 -13.85 6.30 23.90
N ARG A 178 -13.35 6.07 22.68
CA ARG A 178 -12.27 6.88 22.10
C ARG A 178 -12.69 8.34 21.88
N ARG A 179 -13.92 8.58 21.41
CA ARG A 179 -14.45 9.94 21.20
C ARG A 179 -14.63 10.68 22.52
N GLU A 180 -15.15 10.01 23.55
CA GLU A 180 -15.31 10.57 24.89
C GLU A 180 -13.95 10.96 25.47
N THR A 181 -12.97 10.05 25.40
CA THR A 181 -11.59 10.28 25.87
C THR A 181 -10.95 11.48 25.16
N GLU A 182 -11.04 11.53 23.83
CA GLU A 182 -10.50 12.67 23.07
C GLU A 182 -11.28 13.96 23.31
N SER A 183 -12.59 13.90 23.60
CA SER A 183 -13.40 15.07 23.98
C SER A 183 -12.92 15.65 25.31
N ALA A 184 -12.80 14.80 26.34
CA ALA A 184 -12.30 15.20 27.64
C ALA A 184 -10.89 15.78 27.56
N ARG A 185 -9.99 15.13 26.80
CA ARG A 185 -8.62 15.63 26.59
C ARG A 185 -8.59 16.99 25.90
N ARG A 186 -9.46 17.21 24.90
CA ARG A 186 -9.54 18.49 24.19
C ARG A 186 -10.03 19.62 25.10
N ILE A 187 -11.06 19.37 25.91
CA ILE A 187 -11.59 20.33 26.89
C ILE A 187 -10.50 20.71 27.90
N ALA A 188 -9.80 19.72 28.46
CA ALA A 188 -8.72 19.96 29.41
C ALA A 188 -7.55 20.79 28.81
N GLN A 189 -7.30 20.66 27.50
CA GLN A 189 -6.26 21.40 26.79
C GLN A 189 -6.74 22.74 26.20
N GLY A 190 -8.01 23.12 26.39
CA GLY A 190 -8.58 24.33 25.77
C GLY A 190 -8.59 24.30 24.25
N ARG A 191 -8.62 23.11 23.63
CA ARG A 191 -8.51 22.93 22.18
C ARG A 191 -9.88 22.76 21.53
N SER A 192 -10.12 23.50 20.45
CA SER A 192 -11.29 23.31 19.60
C SER A 192 -11.25 21.96 18.87
N SER A 193 -12.44 21.42 18.56
CA SER A 193 -12.57 20.23 17.73
C SER A 193 -12.13 20.50 16.29
N THR A 194 -11.30 19.62 15.73
CA THR A 194 -10.94 19.62 14.30
C THR A 194 -11.72 18.58 13.50
N ALA A 195 -12.69 17.91 14.11
CA ALA A 195 -13.51 16.93 13.41
C ALA A 195 -14.37 17.64 12.35
N ALA A 196 -14.45 17.05 11.16
CA ALA A 196 -15.36 17.55 10.13
C ALA A 196 -16.80 17.57 10.65
N VAL A 197 -17.55 18.60 10.26
CA VAL A 197 -18.98 18.70 10.57
C VAL A 197 -19.71 17.60 9.82
N GLY A 198 -20.39 16.71 10.56
CA GLY A 198 -21.15 15.60 9.98
C GLY A 198 -21.31 14.42 10.91
N ARG A 199 -22.01 13.39 10.42
CA ARG A 199 -22.22 12.14 11.17
C ARG A 199 -20.87 11.43 11.40
N PRO A 200 -20.54 11.08 12.66
CA PRO A 200 -19.34 10.31 12.95
C PRO A 200 -19.29 8.98 12.20
N LYS A 201 -18.10 8.54 11.79
CA LYS A 201 -17.90 7.25 11.10
C LYS A 201 -18.33 6.08 11.98
N GLN A 202 -19.28 5.27 11.51
CA GLN A 202 -19.79 4.11 12.23
C GLN A 202 -18.68 3.05 12.43
N GLY A 203 -18.59 2.45 13.62
CA GLY A 203 -17.84 1.26 13.98
C GLY A 203 -18.52 -0.01 13.48
N SER A 204 -17.83 -1.13 13.65
CA SER A 204 -18.39 -2.44 13.34
C SER A 204 -19.34 -2.89 14.46
N ASP A 205 -20.29 -3.75 14.09
CA ASP A 205 -21.22 -4.38 15.03
C ASP A 205 -20.54 -5.48 15.86
N GLY A 206 -19.45 -6.06 15.35
CA GLY A 206 -18.70 -7.14 16.00
C GLY A 206 -17.20 -6.84 16.15
N PRO A 207 -16.50 -7.58 17.02
CA PRO A 207 -15.05 -7.45 17.21
C PRO A 207 -14.23 -8.06 16.07
N TYR A 208 -14.83 -8.93 15.26
CA TYR A 208 -14.21 -9.54 14.09
C TYR A 208 -15.15 -9.51 12.91
N HIS A 209 -14.59 -9.41 11.71
CA HIS A 209 -15.30 -9.55 10.44
C HIS A 209 -14.53 -10.51 9.55
N GLU A 210 -15.23 -11.44 8.92
CA GLU A 210 -14.61 -12.40 8.02
C GLU A 210 -14.26 -11.73 6.68
N PHE A 211 -13.00 -11.86 6.28
CA PHE A 211 -12.53 -11.51 4.94
C PHE A 211 -12.27 -12.80 4.16
N LYS A 212 -12.66 -12.79 2.90
CA LYS A 212 -12.44 -13.92 2.00
C LYS A 212 -11.24 -13.63 1.11
N LEU A 213 -10.27 -14.53 1.13
CA LEU A 213 -9.05 -14.47 0.33
C LEU A 213 -9.12 -15.46 -0.81
N VAL A 214 -8.53 -15.09 -1.94
CA VAL A 214 -8.35 -15.95 -3.11
C VAL A 214 -6.91 -15.75 -3.59
N ALA A 215 -6.19 -16.85 -3.72
CA ALA A 215 -4.84 -16.89 -4.22
C ALA A 215 -4.75 -17.69 -5.52
N PHE A 216 -3.83 -17.28 -6.39
CA PHE A 216 -3.34 -18.02 -7.54
C PHE A 216 -1.83 -18.06 -7.46
N TYR A 217 -1.22 -19.24 -7.56
CA TYR A 217 0.22 -19.39 -7.42
C TYR A 217 0.74 -20.58 -8.21
N ASP A 218 2.03 -20.61 -8.51
CA ASP A 218 2.69 -21.77 -9.09
C ASP A 218 3.29 -22.69 -8.00
N PRO A 219 3.64 -23.95 -8.31
CA PRO A 219 4.06 -24.93 -7.31
C PRO A 219 5.25 -24.51 -6.44
N ASP A 220 6.18 -23.74 -6.97
CA ASP A 220 7.34 -23.21 -6.25
C ASP A 220 7.08 -21.83 -5.64
N LYS A 221 5.87 -21.27 -5.80
CA LYS A 221 5.43 -19.96 -5.28
C LYS A 221 6.30 -18.81 -5.77
N SER A 222 6.99 -18.96 -6.89
CA SER A 222 7.75 -17.88 -7.52
C SER A 222 6.82 -16.80 -8.08
N HIS A 223 5.60 -17.20 -8.42
CA HIS A 223 4.51 -16.32 -8.83
C HIS A 223 3.34 -16.47 -7.87
N CYS A 224 2.96 -15.39 -7.19
CA CYS A 224 1.80 -15.35 -6.29
C CYS A 224 0.91 -14.14 -6.63
N HIS A 225 -0.39 -14.38 -6.77
CA HIS A 225 -1.41 -13.35 -6.97
C HIS A 225 -2.54 -13.55 -5.98
N GLU A 226 -2.67 -12.60 -5.06
CA GLU A 226 -3.63 -12.66 -3.97
C GLU A 226 -4.61 -11.49 -4.06
N VAL A 227 -5.89 -11.81 -3.84
CA VAL A 227 -6.95 -10.81 -3.75
C VAL A 227 -7.86 -11.15 -2.57
N GLY A 228 -8.46 -10.11 -1.99
CA GLY A 228 -9.34 -10.27 -0.84
C GLY A 228 -10.58 -9.39 -0.92
N THR A 229 -11.63 -9.80 -0.22
CA THR A 229 -12.86 -9.03 -0.06
C THR A 229 -13.42 -9.14 1.35
N ALA A 230 -13.97 -8.03 1.86
CA ALA A 230 -14.81 -8.04 3.05
C ALA A 230 -16.27 -8.41 2.74
N GLY A 231 -16.59 -8.67 1.47
CA GLY A 231 -17.91 -9.11 1.02
C GLY A 231 -18.19 -10.58 1.31
N ASP A 232 -19.36 -11.02 0.87
CA ASP A 232 -19.82 -12.40 0.98
C ASP A 232 -19.12 -13.36 -0.01
N CYS A 233 -19.55 -14.62 -0.02
CA CYS A 233 -19.01 -15.64 -0.91
C CYS A 233 -19.26 -15.33 -2.40
N GLU A 234 -20.31 -14.60 -2.75
CA GLU A 234 -20.57 -14.16 -4.13
C GLU A 234 -19.56 -13.11 -4.58
N ALA A 235 -19.24 -12.15 -3.71
CA ALA A 235 -18.18 -11.17 -3.97
C ALA A 235 -16.83 -11.87 -4.18
N ALA A 236 -16.53 -12.89 -3.36
CA ALA A 236 -15.31 -13.70 -3.50
C ALA A 236 -15.31 -14.49 -4.82
N GLY A 237 -16.42 -15.14 -5.18
CA GLY A 237 -16.56 -15.85 -6.46
C GLY A 237 -16.39 -14.94 -7.67
N GLY A 238 -16.95 -13.72 -7.61
CA GLY A 238 -16.73 -12.69 -8.64
C GLY A 238 -15.25 -12.32 -8.79
N LEU A 239 -14.51 -12.23 -7.68
CA LEU A 239 -13.06 -12.05 -7.70
C LEU A 239 -12.35 -13.25 -8.33
N MET A 240 -12.68 -14.49 -7.94
CA MET A 240 -12.09 -15.72 -8.51
C MET A 240 -12.18 -15.71 -10.04
N ARG A 241 -13.38 -15.50 -10.58
CA ARG A 241 -13.62 -15.48 -12.02
C ARG A 241 -12.86 -14.35 -12.72
N ARG A 242 -12.86 -13.15 -12.14
CA ARG A 242 -12.19 -11.98 -12.72
C ARG A 242 -10.69 -12.18 -12.79
N GLU A 243 -10.07 -12.60 -11.69
CA GLU A 243 -8.63 -12.77 -11.61
C GLU A 243 -8.14 -13.96 -12.44
N ALA A 244 -8.86 -15.09 -12.44
CA ALA A 244 -8.53 -16.22 -13.32
C ALA A 244 -8.51 -15.84 -14.81
N ARG A 245 -9.43 -14.98 -15.26
CA ARG A 245 -9.41 -14.45 -16.63
C ARG A 245 -8.19 -13.57 -16.89
N ARG A 246 -7.84 -12.69 -15.95
CA ARG A 246 -6.67 -11.79 -16.07
C ARG A 246 -5.36 -12.58 -16.13
N LEU A 247 -5.26 -13.63 -15.31
CA LEU A 247 -4.12 -14.56 -15.30
C LEU A 247 -4.10 -15.54 -16.47
N ARG A 248 -5.14 -15.53 -17.32
CA ARG A 248 -5.31 -16.47 -18.45
C ARG A 248 -5.25 -17.93 -17.99
N LEU A 249 -5.93 -18.25 -16.88
CA LEU A 249 -5.91 -19.57 -16.25
C LEU A 249 -6.19 -20.72 -17.23
N THR A 250 -7.06 -20.53 -18.22
CA THR A 250 -7.37 -21.56 -19.24
C THR A 250 -6.19 -21.94 -20.13
N GLN A 251 -5.10 -21.16 -20.13
CA GLN A 251 -3.87 -21.45 -20.87
C GLN A 251 -2.86 -22.28 -20.07
N SER A 252 -3.11 -22.53 -18.77
CA SER A 252 -2.26 -23.42 -17.98
C SER A 252 -2.40 -24.87 -18.46
N LYS A 253 -1.31 -25.63 -18.43
CA LYS A 253 -1.32 -27.07 -18.69
C LYS A 253 -1.98 -27.86 -17.57
N VAL A 254 -1.80 -27.42 -16.33
CA VAL A 254 -2.36 -28.04 -15.13
C VAL A 254 -2.92 -26.96 -14.21
N LYS A 255 -4.12 -27.17 -13.70
CA LYS A 255 -4.81 -26.20 -12.84
C LYS A 255 -5.76 -26.90 -11.88
N TYR A 256 -5.57 -26.70 -10.59
CA TYR A 256 -6.44 -27.29 -9.57
C TYR A 256 -6.64 -26.33 -8.41
N ALA A 257 -7.76 -26.52 -7.72
CA ALA A 257 -8.06 -25.83 -6.48
C ALA A 257 -7.51 -26.62 -5.28
N VAL A 258 -7.04 -25.90 -4.26
CA VAL A 258 -6.71 -26.42 -2.94
C VAL A 258 -7.51 -25.63 -1.91
N SER A 259 -8.35 -26.27 -1.12
CA SER A 259 -9.10 -25.59 -0.05
C SER A 259 -9.29 -26.45 1.19
N ASP A 260 -9.67 -25.81 2.29
CA ASP A 260 -9.92 -26.39 3.61
C ASP A 260 -11.14 -27.34 3.69
N GLY A 261 -11.99 -27.34 2.67
CA GLY A 261 -13.22 -28.15 2.62
C GLY A 261 -14.49 -27.38 2.96
N ALA A 262 -14.42 -26.06 3.16
CA ALA A 262 -15.60 -25.23 3.38
C ALA A 262 -16.56 -25.30 2.17
N GLU A 263 -17.84 -25.58 2.44
CA GLU A 263 -18.86 -25.80 1.42
C GLU A 263 -19.00 -24.61 0.45
N TRP A 264 -18.94 -23.38 0.98
CA TRP A 264 -19.04 -22.19 0.16
C TRP A 264 -17.86 -22.06 -0.82
N ILE A 265 -16.66 -22.51 -0.44
CA ILE A 265 -15.46 -22.47 -1.29
C ILE A 265 -15.62 -23.46 -2.44
N ALA A 266 -16.03 -24.70 -2.12
CA ALA A 266 -16.28 -25.73 -3.13
C ALA A 266 -17.35 -25.30 -4.13
N HIS A 267 -18.46 -24.73 -3.65
CA HIS A 267 -19.51 -24.23 -4.52
C HIS A 267 -19.01 -23.08 -5.43
N GLN A 268 -18.24 -22.13 -4.90
CA GLN A 268 -17.70 -21.05 -5.73
C GLN A 268 -16.66 -21.56 -6.74
N TYR A 269 -15.80 -22.52 -6.40
CA TYR A 269 -14.88 -23.11 -7.38
C TYR A 269 -15.62 -23.81 -8.51
N HIS A 270 -16.60 -24.65 -8.18
CA HIS A 270 -17.39 -25.36 -9.17
C HIS A 270 -18.14 -24.41 -10.11
N ARG A 271 -18.72 -23.34 -9.57
CA ARG A 271 -19.48 -22.36 -10.35
C ARG A 271 -18.60 -21.41 -11.16
N GLN A 272 -17.53 -20.88 -10.55
CA GLN A 272 -16.75 -19.79 -11.13
C GLN A 272 -15.61 -20.30 -12.01
N LEU A 273 -14.99 -21.42 -11.61
CA LEU A 273 -13.83 -22.01 -12.28
C LEU A 273 -14.08 -23.49 -12.65
N PRO A 274 -15.15 -23.81 -13.41
CA PRO A 274 -15.48 -25.19 -13.81
C PRO A 274 -14.44 -25.82 -14.75
N MET A 275 -13.46 -25.03 -15.21
CA MET A 275 -12.40 -25.54 -16.07
C MET A 275 -11.28 -26.24 -15.29
N LEU A 276 -11.22 -26.08 -13.96
CA LEU A 276 -10.18 -26.69 -13.13
C LEU A 276 -10.19 -28.21 -13.30
N ASP A 277 -8.99 -28.80 -13.31
CA ASP A 277 -8.82 -30.23 -13.55
C ASP A 277 -9.26 -31.02 -12.32
N GLU A 278 -8.96 -30.51 -11.12
CA GLU A 278 -9.28 -31.15 -9.83
C GLU A 278 -9.56 -30.11 -8.74
N HIS A 279 -10.27 -30.55 -7.69
CA HIS A 279 -10.40 -29.82 -6.43
C HIS A 279 -9.91 -30.70 -5.28
N ILE A 280 -8.76 -30.31 -4.73
CA ILE A 280 -8.01 -31.06 -3.73
C ILE A 280 -8.28 -30.49 -2.33
N LEU A 281 -8.53 -31.38 -1.37
CA LEU A 281 -8.61 -31.03 0.04
C LEU A 281 -7.22 -30.73 0.60
N ASP A 282 -7.07 -29.61 1.30
CA ASP A 282 -5.83 -29.22 1.95
C ASP A 282 -5.46 -30.21 3.07
N TYR A 283 -4.23 -30.74 3.00
CA TYR A 283 -3.76 -31.76 3.94
C TYR A 283 -3.67 -31.26 5.38
N TYR A 284 -3.29 -30.00 5.60
CA TYR A 284 -3.15 -29.48 6.97
C TYR A 284 -4.51 -29.36 7.65
N HIS A 285 -5.52 -28.87 6.93
CA HIS A 285 -6.89 -28.81 7.43
C HIS A 285 -7.47 -30.21 7.68
N LEU A 286 -7.25 -31.14 6.76
CA LEU A 286 -7.65 -32.54 6.95
C LEU A 286 -6.99 -33.13 8.21
N ARG A 287 -5.68 -32.96 8.37
CA ARG A 287 -4.94 -33.47 9.52
C ARG A 287 -5.47 -32.87 10.82
N ASP A 288 -5.70 -31.56 10.86
CA ASP A 288 -6.19 -30.87 12.06
C ASP A 288 -7.59 -31.36 12.43
N HIS A 289 -8.49 -31.60 11.45
CA HIS A 289 -9.80 -32.21 11.71
C HIS A 289 -9.69 -33.65 12.21
N VAL A 290 -8.77 -34.44 11.67
CA VAL A 290 -8.52 -35.82 12.15
C VAL A 290 -8.02 -35.80 13.59
N VAL A 291 -7.10 -34.90 13.94
CA VAL A 291 -6.58 -34.72 15.31
C VAL A 291 -7.66 -34.22 16.27
N GLN A 292 -8.47 -33.25 15.86
CA GLN A 292 -9.62 -32.81 16.66
C GLN A 292 -10.59 -33.96 16.92
N THR A 293 -10.87 -34.77 15.89
CA THR A 293 -11.74 -35.95 16.01
C THR A 293 -11.12 -36.99 16.95
N SER A 294 -9.82 -37.24 16.88
CA SER A 294 -9.15 -38.18 17.79
C SER A 294 -9.20 -37.70 19.23
N HIS A 295 -9.03 -36.39 19.51
CA HIS A 295 -9.18 -35.85 20.86
C HIS A 295 -10.60 -36.00 21.42
N VAL A 296 -11.62 -35.81 20.59
CA VAL A 296 -13.02 -36.04 21.01
C VAL A 296 -13.29 -37.51 21.32
N LEU A 297 -12.70 -38.43 20.55
CA LEU A 297 -12.93 -39.87 20.71
C LEU A 297 -12.07 -40.52 21.81
N TYR A 298 -10.83 -40.07 22.00
CA TYR A 298 -9.82 -40.76 22.84
C TYR A 298 -9.22 -39.89 23.96
N GLY A 299 -9.50 -38.58 24.00
CA GLY A 299 -8.96 -37.64 24.98
C GLY A 299 -7.73 -36.84 24.50
N GLU A 300 -7.36 -35.81 25.26
CA GLU A 300 -6.16 -34.99 24.99
C GLU A 300 -4.87 -35.78 25.30
N GLY A 301 -3.99 -35.98 24.31
CA GLY A 301 -2.66 -36.61 24.50
C GLY A 301 -2.41 -37.94 23.78
N THR A 302 -3.36 -38.46 23.00
CA THR A 302 -3.17 -39.50 21.98
C THR A 302 -2.90 -38.88 20.61
#